data_AF-A0A7R9BZW5-F1
#
_entry.id   AF-A0A7R9BZW5-F1
#
_cell.length_a   1.000
_cell.length_b   1.000
_cell.length_c   1.000
_cell.angle_alpha   90.00
_cell.angle_beta   90.00
_cell.angle_gamma   90.00
#
_symmetry.space_group_name_H-M   'P 1'
#
loop_
_entity.id
_entity.type
_entity.pdbx_description
1 polymer ?
#
loop_
_entity_poly.entity_id
_entity_poly.type
_entity_poly.pdbx_seq_one_letter_code
_entity_poly.pdbx_strand_id
1 'polypeptide(L)'
;VRGLSNRKLAQEAYDSIKQALLDYCFNVYPNVQNKFGKLLNLLPELNMLSTRGEEFLYYEHINGNAPTQTLLMEMLHAKRK
;
A
#
# COMPACT_ATOMS: atom_id res chain seq x y z
N VAL A 1 1.47 -12.45 0.88
CA VAL A 1 2.89 -12.07 1.05
C VAL A 1 3.75 -13.33 1.17
N ARG A 2 4.57 -13.65 0.16
CA ARG A 2 5.57 -14.73 0.25
C ARG A 2 6.72 -14.24 1.13
N GLY A 3 7.29 -15.11 1.98
CA GLY A 3 8.40 -14.73 2.87
C GLY A 3 8.05 -14.05 4.19
N LEU A 4 6.76 -13.88 4.52
CA LEU A 4 6.37 -13.31 5.82
C LEU A 4 6.59 -14.33 6.95
N SER A 5 7.49 -14.01 7.88
CA SER A 5 7.89 -14.89 9.00
C SER A 5 6.77 -15.09 10.02
N ASN A 6 5.99 -14.05 10.34
CA ASN A 6 4.90 -14.12 11.30
C ASN A 6 3.59 -13.60 10.70
N ARG A 7 2.86 -14.50 10.02
CA ARG A 7 1.55 -14.21 9.42
C ARG A 7 0.49 -13.83 10.46
N LYS A 8 0.54 -14.45 11.63
CA LYS A 8 -0.43 -14.19 12.71
C LYS A 8 -0.33 -12.75 13.18
N LEU A 9 0.88 -12.28 13.50
CA LEU A 9 1.09 -10.90 13.94
C LEU A 9 0.66 -9.89 12.87
N ALA A 10 0.95 -10.14 11.59
CA ALA A 10 0.53 -9.24 10.53
C ALA A 10 -1.00 -9.19 10.38
N GLN A 11 -1.67 -10.32 10.54
CA GLN A 11 -3.14 -10.39 10.51
C GLN A 11 -3.74 -9.65 11.71
N GLU A 12 -3.23 -9.88 12.92
CA GLU A 12 -3.68 -9.19 14.13
C GLU A 12 -3.48 -7.67 14.03
N ALA A 13 -2.34 -7.22 13.50
CA ALA A 13 -2.09 -5.81 13.24
C ALA A 13 -3.07 -5.24 12.20
N TYR A 14 -3.33 -5.96 11.12
CA TYR A 14 -4.29 -5.56 10.10
C TYR A 14 -5.69 -5.40 10.69
N ASP A 15 -6.16 -6.37 11.46
CA ASP A 15 -7.49 -6.33 12.08
C ASP A 15 -7.61 -5.21 13.12
N SER A 16 -6.57 -4.99 13.92
CA SER A 16 -6.51 -3.90 14.90
C SER A 16 -6.60 -2.52 14.24
N ILE A 17 -5.82 -2.28 13.18
CA ILE A 17 -5.85 -1.02 12.42
C ILE A 17 -7.21 -0.83 11.74
N LYS A 18 -7.77 -1.91 11.19
CA LYS A 18 -9.08 -1.88 10.54
C LYS A 18 -10.18 -1.49 11.53
N GLN A 19 -10.15 -2.01 12.75
CA GLN A 19 -11.09 -1.64 13.81
C GLN A 19 -10.91 -0.17 14.22
N ALA A 20 -9.67 0.27 14.46
CA ALA A 20 -9.39 1.66 14.82
C ALA A 20 -9.87 2.65 13.74
N LEU A 21 -9.73 2.31 12.45
CA LEU A 21 -10.22 3.14 11.35
C LEU A 21 -11.76 3.16 11.29
N LEU A 22 -12.42 2.03 11.56
CA LEU A 22 -13.88 1.94 11.63
C LEU A 22 -14.41 2.85 12.74
N ASP A 23 -13.84 2.74 13.95
CA ASP A 23 -14.21 3.55 15.11
C ASP A 23 -13.98 5.04 14.83
N TYR A 24 -12.85 5.40 14.23
CA TYR A 24 -12.56 6.77 13.83
C TYR A 24 -13.58 7.30 12.81
N CYS A 25 -13.94 6.51 11.79
CA CYS A 25 -14.94 6.90 10.80
C CYS A 25 -16.31 7.15 11.45
N PHE A 26 -16.72 6.28 12.37
CA PHE A 26 -18.01 6.40 13.06
C PHE A 26 -18.04 7.62 13.99
N ASN A 27 -16.99 7.81 14.80
CA ASN A 27 -16.95 8.86 15.82
C ASN A 27 -16.72 10.26 15.23
N VAL A 28 -15.87 10.38 14.19
CA VAL A 28 -15.48 11.68 13.63
C VAL A 28 -16.34 12.09 12.44
N TYR A 29 -16.92 11.12 11.72
CA TYR A 29 -17.74 11.38 10.53
C TYR A 29 -19.12 10.69 10.60
N PRO A 30 -19.92 10.92 11.65
CA PRO A 30 -21.21 10.23 11.83
C PRO A 30 -22.20 10.50 10.70
N ASN A 31 -22.11 11.65 10.04
CA ASN A 31 -22.99 12.04 8.94
C ASN A 31 -22.57 11.46 7.58
N VAL A 32 -21.37 10.85 7.48
CA VAL A 32 -20.88 10.29 6.22
C VAL A 32 -21.19 8.81 6.18
N GLN A 33 -22.29 8.46 5.50
CA GLN A 33 -22.70 7.07 5.33
C GLN A 33 -21.58 6.22 4.71
N ASN A 34 -21.30 5.10 5.37
CA ASN A 34 -20.33 4.09 4.97
C ASN A 34 -18.95 4.67 4.60
N LYS A 35 -18.46 5.67 5.34
CA LYS A 35 -17.14 6.27 5.08
C LYS A 35 -16.02 5.23 5.11
N PHE A 36 -16.05 4.33 6.07
CA PHE A 36 -15.08 3.24 6.19
C PHE A 36 -15.01 2.38 4.92
N GLY A 37 -16.15 1.87 4.43
CA GLY A 37 -16.19 1.08 3.20
C GLY A 37 -15.74 1.87 1.97
N LYS A 38 -16.13 3.15 1.87
CA LYS A 38 -15.65 4.03 0.80
C LYS A 38 -14.12 4.17 0.80
N LEU A 39 -13.49 4.31 1.96
CA LEU A 39 -12.02 4.37 2.06
C LEU A 39 -11.36 3.07 1.64
N LEU A 40 -11.88 1.91 2.08
CA LEU A 40 -11.32 0.62 1.68
C LEU A 40 -11.46 0.37 0.17
N ASN A 41 -12.53 0.86 -0.44
CA ASN A 41 -12.77 0.74 -1.88
C ASN A 41 -11.77 1.53 -2.74
N LEU A 42 -11.02 2.49 -2.16
CA LEU A 42 -9.94 3.20 -2.85
C LEU A 42 -8.65 2.38 -2.93
N LEU A 43 -8.46 1.39 -2.05
CA LEU A 43 -7.21 0.63 -1.97
C LEU A 43 -6.89 -0.16 -3.25
N PRO A 44 -7.86 -0.82 -3.94
CA PRO A 44 -7.58 -1.48 -5.22
C PRO A 44 -7.09 -0.52 -6.29
N GLU A 45 -7.71 0.66 -6.40
CA GLU A 45 -7.31 1.69 -7.36
C GLU A 45 -5.92 2.24 -7.04
N LEU A 46 -5.65 2.52 -5.76
CA LEU A 46 -4.33 2.95 -5.29
C LEU A 46 -3.25 1.90 -5.60
N ASN A 47 -3.55 0.62 -5.38
CA ASN A 47 -2.64 -0.47 -5.72
C ASN A 47 -2.35 -0.52 -7.22
N MET A 48 -3.38 -0.36 -8.06
CA MET A 48 -3.22 -0.32 -9.51
C MET A 48 -2.33 0.84 -9.95
N LEU A 49 -2.56 2.05 -9.42
CA LEU A 49 -1.75 3.23 -9.71
C LEU A 49 -0.30 3.03 -9.27
N SER A 50 -0.10 2.45 -8.08
CA SER A 50 1.23 2.13 -7.55
C SER A 50 1.98 1.16 -8.45
N THR A 51 1.34 0.07 -8.90
CA THR A 51 1.95 -0.89 -9.84
C THR A 51 2.39 -0.21 -11.14
N ARG A 52 1.54 0.64 -11.73
CA ARG A 52 1.89 1.38 -12.94
C ARG A 52 3.05 2.36 -12.70
N GLY A 53 3.07 3.02 -11.54
CA GLY A 53 4.16 3.90 -11.13
C GLY A 53 5.50 3.15 -10.98
N GLU A 54 5.47 1.96 -10.41
CA GLU A 54 6.64 1.08 -10.29
C GLU A 54 7.16 0.61 -11.65
N GLU A 55 6.26 0.27 -12.59
CA GLU A 55 6.63 -0.08 -13.97
C GLU A 55 7.29 1.09 -14.70
N PHE A 56 6.69 2.28 -14.59
CA PHE A 56 7.24 3.50 -15.20
C PHE A 56 8.61 3.85 -14.61
N LEU A 57 8.75 3.83 -13.28
CA LEU A 57 10.02 4.09 -12.60
C LEU A 57 11.11 3.09 -13.03
N TYR A 58 10.75 1.82 -13.19
CA TYR A 58 11.67 0.81 -13.70
C TYR A 58 12.08 1.07 -15.15
N TYR A 59 11.13 1.47 -16.00
CA TYR A 59 11.42 1.88 -17.37
C TYR A 59 12.41 3.06 -17.42
N GLU A 60 12.20 4.11 -16.63
CA GLU A 60 13.15 5.23 -16.57
C GLU A 60 14.53 4.79 -16.06
N HIS A 61 14.57 3.86 -15.09
CA HIS A 61 15.82 3.31 -14.58
C HIS A 61 16.63 2.55 -15.64
N ILE A 62 16.00 1.64 -16.40
CA ILE A 62 16.71 0.88 -17.44
C ILE A 62 17.22 1.76 -18.58
N ASN A 63 16.58 2.90 -18.82
CA ASN A 63 17.02 3.89 -19.80
C ASN A 63 18.11 4.83 -19.27
N GLY A 64 18.53 4.69 -18.01
CA GLY A 64 19.54 5.56 -17.38
C GLY A 64 19.01 6.93 -16.97
N ASN A 65 17.69 7.14 -17.02
CA ASN A 65 17.04 8.41 -16.67
C ASN A 65 16.74 8.56 -15.18
N ALA A 66 17.00 7.52 -14.37
CA ALA A 66 16.73 7.54 -12.94
C ALA A 66 17.97 7.19 -12.08
N PRO A 67 18.15 7.84 -10.91
CA PRO A 67 19.28 7.58 -10.01
C PRO A 67 19.37 6.11 -9.58
N THR A 68 20.57 5.53 -9.57
CA THR A 68 20.78 4.08 -9.36
C THR A 68 21.06 3.68 -7.91
N GLN A 69 21.67 4.55 -7.11
CA GLN A 69 22.09 4.27 -5.73
C GLN A 69 21.16 4.95 -4.71
N THR A 70 19.88 4.60 -4.74
CA THR A 70 18.88 5.15 -3.82
C THR A 70 18.07 4.02 -3.19
N LEU A 71 17.58 4.25 -1.96
CA LEU A 71 16.66 3.35 -1.28
C LEU A 71 15.43 3.03 -2.16
N LEU A 72 14.96 4.01 -2.94
CA LEU A 72 13.86 3.82 -3.88
C LEU A 72 14.15 2.71 -4.91
N MET A 73 15.37 2.67 -5.47
CA MET A 73 15.76 1.62 -6.41
C MET A 73 16.03 0.27 -5.73
N GLU A 74 16.57 0.27 -4.51
CA GLU A 74 16.69 -0.96 -3.72
C GLU A 74 15.31 -1.60 -3.47
N MET A 75 14.31 -0.79 -3.13
CA MET A 75 12.92 -1.23 -2.97
C MET A 75 12.32 -1.73 -4.28
N LEU A 76 12.60 -1.05 -5.41
CA LEU A 76 12.13 -1.45 -6.73
C LEU A 76 12.69 -2.81 -7.16
N HIS A 77 13.97 -3.07 -6.90
CA HIS A 77 14.62 -4.36 -7.18
C HIS A 77 14.14 -5.49 -6.26
N ALA A 78 13.91 -5.20 -4.97
CA ALA A 78 13.46 -6.20 -4.00
C ALA A 78 12.10 -6.82 -4.34
N LYS A 79 11.20 -6.07 -4.97
CA LYS A 79 9.88 -6.58 -5.41
C LYS A 79 9.92 -7.50 -6.63
N ARG A 80 11.02 -7.49 -7.39
CA ARG A 80 11.19 -8.25 -8.63
C ARG A 80 12.04 -9.52 -8.47
N LYS A 81 12.44 -9.85 -7.23
CA LYS A 81 13.03 -11.15 -6.86
C LYS A 81 11.95 -12.14 -6.45
#